data_AF-A0A7J8SIY8-F1
#
_entry.id   AF-A0A7J8SIY8-F1
#
_cell.length_a   1.000
_cell.length_b   1.000
_cell.length_c   1.000
_cell.angle_alpha   90.00
_cell.angle_beta   90.00
_cell.angle_gamma   90.00
#
_symmetry.space_group_name_H-M   'P 1'
#
loop_
_entity.id
_entity.type
_entity.pdbx_description
1 polymer ?
#
loop_
_entity_poly.entity_id
_entity_poly.type
_entity_poly.pdbx_seq_one_letter_code
_entity_poly.pdbx_strand_id
1 'polypeptide(L)'
;MLFPRSFPHVIANVFECMGSESFGEVYNISGDIWEPLPPPPEAIDIHVVCLPVLDSSRSRILVHCDASDTLYAYYYDRKSWVCLEQKFCYWFDSAAIVDDVLYTYIYNCSIYNYSLEAYNLLDKKHLPIKWSSEFSVVEPLGGTLYRLGNGKLILGWVNNLHKGFE
;
A
#
# COMPACT_ATOMS: atom_id res chain seq x y z
N MET A 1 1.55 -33.11 10.26
CA MET A 1 1.07 -32.30 9.11
C MET A 1 2.26 -31.49 8.62
N LEU A 2 2.66 -31.70 7.36
CA LEU A 2 3.79 -31.01 6.73
C LEU A 2 3.23 -29.81 5.95
N PHE A 3 3.57 -28.59 6.35
CA PHE A 3 3.28 -27.41 5.54
C PHE A 3 4.19 -27.41 4.30
N PRO A 4 3.67 -27.16 3.09
CA PRO A 4 4.52 -26.98 1.93
C PRO A 4 5.33 -25.68 2.08
N ARG A 5 6.63 -25.75 1.81
CA ARG A 5 7.54 -24.60 1.72
C ARG A 5 7.13 -23.74 0.52
N SER A 6 6.28 -22.76 0.72
CA SER A 6 6.12 -21.65 -0.24
C SER A 6 5.47 -20.46 0.42
N PHE A 7 6.13 -19.30 0.28
CA PHE A 7 5.80 -17.95 0.73
C PHE A 7 6.22 -17.60 2.18
N PRO A 8 7.25 -16.76 2.36
CA PRO A 8 7.42 -16.08 3.64
C PRO A 8 6.23 -15.13 3.76
N HIS A 9 5.33 -15.43 4.69
CA HIS A 9 4.24 -14.51 5.06
C HIS A 9 4.87 -13.43 5.92
N VAL A 10 5.56 -12.49 5.28
CA VAL A 10 6.13 -11.33 5.95
C VAL A 10 4.97 -10.42 6.31
N ILE A 11 4.74 -10.25 7.61
CA ILE A 11 3.82 -9.23 8.13
C ILE A 11 4.70 -8.03 8.46
N ALA A 12 4.42 -6.90 7.81
CA ALA A 12 5.13 -5.64 8.05
C ALA A 12 4.13 -4.62 8.57
N ASN A 13 4.49 -3.95 9.67
CA ASN A 13 3.78 -2.79 10.19
C ASN A 13 4.70 -1.57 10.00
N VAL A 14 4.18 -0.49 9.43
CA VAL A 14 4.86 0.82 9.41
C VAL A 14 4.07 1.71 10.35
N PHE A 15 4.77 2.38 11.27
CA PHE A 15 4.13 3.19 12.28
C PHE A 15 3.86 4.60 11.73
N GLU A 16 2.64 5.07 11.95
CA GLU A 16 2.28 6.48 11.76
C GLU A 16 3.03 7.29 12.83
N CYS A 17 3.88 8.23 12.38
CA CYS A 17 4.95 8.78 13.20
C CYS A 17 4.39 9.75 14.27
N MET A 18 4.13 9.24 15.48
CA MET A 18 4.04 10.05 16.70
C MET A 18 4.78 9.35 17.86
N GLY A 19 6.09 9.58 17.96
CA GLY A 19 6.88 9.24 19.16
C GLY A 19 7.46 7.82 19.24
N SER A 20 7.41 7.03 18.16
CA SER A 20 8.06 5.72 18.08
C SER A 20 9.57 5.84 17.82
N GLU A 21 10.39 5.02 18.47
CA GLU A 21 11.83 4.89 18.20
C GLU A 21 12.13 4.17 16.87
N SER A 22 11.12 3.52 16.27
CA SER A 22 11.23 2.77 15.03
C SER A 22 10.22 3.26 13.99
N PHE A 23 10.64 3.30 12.72
CA PHE A 23 9.80 3.58 11.56
C PHE A 23 8.73 2.51 11.33
N GLY A 24 9.07 1.26 11.61
CA GLY A 24 8.20 0.10 11.40
C GLY A 24 8.85 -1.17 11.92
N GLU A 25 8.15 -2.28 11.84
CA GLU A 25 8.64 -3.59 12.24
C GLU A 25 8.16 -4.66 11.27
N VAL A 26 8.99 -5.69 11.09
CA VAL A 26 8.68 -6.90 10.33
C VAL A 26 8.66 -8.10 11.26
N TYR A 27 7.59 -8.87 11.21
CA TYR A 27 7.51 -10.12 11.95
C TYR A 27 8.17 -11.27 11.18
N ASN A 28 9.23 -11.82 11.77
CA ASN A 28 9.91 -13.00 11.28
C ASN A 28 9.32 -14.26 11.92
N ILE A 29 8.42 -14.93 11.18
CA ILE A 29 7.73 -16.15 11.63
C ILE A 29 8.71 -17.27 12.02
N SER A 30 9.86 -17.39 11.34
CA SER A 30 10.81 -18.47 11.62
C SER A 30 11.56 -18.27 12.93
N GLY A 31 11.77 -17.01 13.32
CA GLY A 31 12.43 -16.65 14.57
C GLY A 31 11.46 -16.33 15.71
N ASP A 32 10.17 -16.15 15.43
CA ASP A 32 9.17 -15.61 16.34
C ASP A 32 9.59 -14.27 16.97
N ILE A 33 10.12 -13.38 16.13
CA ILE A 33 10.60 -12.06 16.55
C ILE A 33 10.09 -10.95 15.64
N TRP A 34 9.92 -9.75 16.22
CA TRP A 34 9.74 -8.51 15.48
C TRP A 34 11.12 -7.88 15.25
N GLU A 35 11.41 -7.53 14.00
CA GLU A 35 12.66 -6.88 13.59
C GLU A 35 12.37 -5.43 13.19
N PRO A 36 13.12 -4.44 13.71
CA PRO A 36 12.89 -3.04 13.36
C PRO A 36 13.25 -2.77 11.89
N LEU A 37 12.40 -1.99 11.23
CA LEU A 37 12.65 -1.44 9.90
C LEU A 37 13.40 -0.11 10.02
N PRO A 38 14.53 0.05 9.33
CA PRO A 38 15.19 1.35 9.28
C PRO A 38 14.33 2.36 8.52
N PRO A 39 14.36 3.65 8.86
CA PRO A 39 13.66 4.69 8.11
C PRO A 39 14.25 4.87 6.70
N PRO A 40 13.46 5.35 5.72
CA PRO A 40 13.98 5.80 4.43
C PRO A 40 15.03 6.91 4.56
N PRO A 41 15.95 7.10 3.59
CA PRO A 41 16.99 8.13 3.66
C PRO A 41 16.51 9.57 3.84
N GLU A 42 15.37 9.92 3.23
CA GLU A 42 14.77 11.27 3.32
C GLU A 42 13.68 11.37 4.38
N ALA A 43 13.49 10.31 5.18
CA ALA A 43 12.46 10.24 6.19
C ALA A 43 12.84 10.95 7.50
N ILE A 44 13.62 12.03 7.44
CA ILE A 44 14.07 12.76 8.63
C ILE A 44 12.97 13.72 9.14
N ASP A 45 11.92 13.95 8.34
CA ASP A 45 10.76 14.82 8.67
C ASP A 45 9.42 14.11 8.39
N ILE A 46 9.30 12.87 8.86
CA ILE A 46 8.26 11.92 8.44
C ILE A 46 6.89 12.21 9.02
N HIS A 47 6.02 12.72 8.16
CA HIS A 47 4.63 12.29 8.12
C HIS A 47 4.51 11.19 7.05
N VAL A 48 4.70 9.92 7.43
CA VAL A 48 4.22 8.81 6.58
C VAL A 48 2.73 8.71 6.81
N VAL A 49 1.96 9.24 5.88
CA VAL A 49 0.50 9.28 5.99
C VAL A 49 -0.13 8.06 5.30
N CYS A 50 0.64 7.30 4.53
CA CYS A 50 0.15 6.30 3.59
C CYS A 50 0.37 4.87 4.12
N LEU A 51 -0.62 3.99 3.92
CA LEU A 51 -0.44 2.57 4.22
C LEU A 51 0.68 1.95 3.36
N PRO A 52 1.63 1.22 3.96
CA PRO A 52 2.69 0.55 3.21
C PRO A 52 2.10 -0.53 2.31
N VAL A 53 2.67 -0.70 1.11
CA VAL A 53 2.19 -1.70 0.16
C VAL A 53 3.18 -2.84 0.06
N LEU A 54 2.73 -4.06 0.36
CA LEU A 54 3.55 -5.26 0.26
C LEU A 54 3.64 -5.75 -1.20
N ASP A 55 4.85 -5.76 -1.75
CA ASP A 55 5.18 -6.43 -3.00
C ASP A 55 5.95 -7.73 -2.70
N SER A 56 5.17 -8.75 -2.35
CA SER A 56 5.70 -10.07 -2.00
C SER A 56 6.45 -10.75 -3.14
N SER A 57 6.17 -10.38 -4.40
CA SER A 57 6.85 -10.98 -5.56
C SER A 57 8.31 -10.56 -5.67
N ARG A 58 8.66 -9.41 -5.10
CA ARG A 58 10.00 -8.83 -5.10
C ARG A 58 10.59 -8.67 -3.70
N SER A 59 9.97 -9.30 -2.69
CA SER A 59 10.38 -9.23 -1.27
C SER A 59 10.63 -7.79 -0.80
N ARG A 60 9.73 -6.87 -1.17
CA ARG A 60 9.86 -5.45 -0.84
C ARG A 60 8.55 -4.86 -0.33
N ILE A 61 8.68 -3.80 0.46
CA ILE A 61 7.56 -2.92 0.82
C ILE A 61 7.74 -1.59 0.09
N LEU A 62 6.63 -1.01 -0.38
CA LEU A 62 6.60 0.34 -0.89
C LEU A 62 6.02 1.28 0.15
N VAL A 63 6.64 2.44 0.29
CA VAL A 63 6.17 3.51 1.17
C VAL A 63 6.24 4.84 0.43
N HIS A 64 5.18 5.63 0.54
CA HIS A 64 5.16 7.02 0.10
C HIS A 64 5.55 7.93 1.26
N CYS A 65 6.46 8.85 1.00
CA CYS A 65 6.87 9.89 1.91
C CYS A 65 6.22 11.20 1.49
N ASP A 66 5.18 11.64 2.22
CA ASP A 66 4.38 12.82 1.91
C ASP A 66 5.23 14.10 1.88
N ALA A 67 6.11 14.27 2.86
CA ALA A 67 6.97 15.45 2.97
C ALA A 67 7.86 15.71 1.73
N SER A 68 8.20 14.65 0.97
CA SER A 68 9.07 14.75 -0.21
C SER A 68 8.43 14.26 -1.50
N ASP A 69 7.12 13.95 -1.49
CA ASP A 69 6.40 13.31 -2.59
C ASP A 69 7.20 12.14 -3.20
N THR A 70 7.87 11.33 -2.38
CA THR A 70 8.81 10.32 -2.91
C THR A 70 8.32 8.92 -2.62
N LEU A 71 8.33 8.08 -3.64
CA LEU A 71 8.02 6.66 -3.55
C LEU A 71 9.30 5.86 -3.30
N TYR A 72 9.37 5.23 -2.14
CA TYR A 72 10.49 4.38 -1.74
C TYR A 72 10.11 2.90 -1.74
N ALA A 73 11.09 2.06 -2.06
CA ALA A 73 11.02 0.62 -1.87
C ALA A 73 12.08 0.15 -0.88
N TYR A 74 11.67 -0.53 0.18
CA TYR A 74 12.59 -1.26 1.04
C TYR A 74 12.67 -2.72 0.62
N TYR A 75 13.86 -3.16 0.24
CA TYR A 75 14.12 -4.55 -0.12
C TYR A 75 14.63 -5.28 1.10
N TYR A 76 13.83 -6.22 1.61
CA TYR A 76 14.11 -6.91 2.86
C TYR A 76 15.39 -7.76 2.78
N ASP A 77 15.58 -8.50 1.67
CA ASP A 77 16.71 -9.41 1.49
C ASP A 77 18.09 -8.73 1.55
N ARG A 78 18.17 -7.49 1.07
CA ARG A 78 19.42 -6.70 1.06
C ARG A 78 19.43 -5.56 2.06
N LYS A 79 18.38 -5.44 2.87
CA LYS A 79 18.18 -4.42 3.91
C LYS A 79 18.45 -3.00 3.41
N SER A 80 17.93 -2.65 2.25
CA SER A 80 18.18 -1.33 1.64
C SER A 80 16.94 -0.66 1.07
N TRP A 81 16.92 0.67 1.22
CA TRP A 81 15.96 1.55 0.59
C TRP A 81 16.42 1.96 -0.80
N VAL A 82 15.48 2.04 -1.74
CA VAL A 82 15.67 2.57 -3.09
C VAL A 82 14.56 3.55 -3.41
N CYS A 83 14.92 4.76 -3.83
CA CYS A 83 13.98 5.70 -4.41
C CYS A 83 13.50 5.16 -5.76
N LEU A 84 12.21 4.86 -5.87
CA LEU A 84 11.60 4.42 -7.13
C LEU A 84 11.19 5.61 -7.97
N GLU A 85 10.58 6.62 -7.36
CA GLU A 85 10.10 7.81 -8.05
C GLU A 85 10.12 9.05 -7.17
N GLN A 86 10.54 10.18 -7.73
CA GLN A 86 10.45 11.50 -7.12
C GLN A 86 9.21 12.22 -7.65
N LYS A 87 8.57 13.04 -6.80
CA LYS A 87 7.32 13.74 -7.15
C LYS A 87 6.19 12.78 -7.53
N PHE A 88 6.15 11.64 -6.85
CA PHE A 88 5.08 10.68 -6.95
C PHE A 88 3.82 11.24 -6.28
N CYS A 89 2.68 11.16 -6.98
CA CYS A 89 1.42 11.64 -6.46
C CYS A 89 1.04 10.92 -5.16
N TYR A 90 0.67 11.72 -4.16
CA TYR A 90 0.20 11.27 -2.86
C TYR A 90 -0.97 10.28 -2.93
N TRP A 91 -0.98 9.26 -2.06
CA TRP A 91 -2.15 8.41 -1.83
C TRP A 91 -2.37 8.18 -0.33
N PHE A 92 -3.59 8.37 0.16
CA PHE A 92 -3.87 8.22 1.60
C PHE A 92 -4.52 6.86 1.94
N ASP A 93 -5.51 6.44 1.15
CA ASP A 93 -6.46 5.42 1.60
C ASP A 93 -5.97 3.99 1.40
N SER A 94 -5.92 3.53 0.14
CA SER A 94 -5.67 2.11 -0.11
C SER A 94 -4.89 1.87 -1.38
N ALA A 95 -3.98 0.92 -1.32
CA ALA A 95 -3.13 0.58 -2.43
C ALA A 95 -2.75 -0.90 -2.45
N ALA A 96 -2.56 -1.45 -3.65
CA ALA A 96 -2.14 -2.81 -3.87
C ALA A 96 -1.28 -2.92 -5.13
N ILE A 97 -0.37 -3.90 -5.18
CA ILE A 97 0.50 -4.13 -6.33
C ILE A 97 0.14 -5.44 -7.03
N VAL A 98 0.02 -5.39 -8.35
CA VAL A 98 -0.14 -6.55 -9.22
C VAL A 98 0.77 -6.39 -10.43
N ASP A 99 1.67 -7.34 -10.64
CA ASP A 99 2.53 -7.44 -11.83
C ASP A 99 3.21 -6.10 -12.19
N ASP A 100 3.89 -5.50 -11.21
CA ASP A 100 4.60 -4.22 -11.29
C ASP A 100 3.73 -2.96 -11.46
N VAL A 101 2.41 -3.10 -11.39
CA VAL A 101 1.48 -1.97 -11.38
C VAL A 101 1.01 -1.73 -9.95
N LEU A 102 1.26 -0.52 -9.45
CA LEU A 102 0.71 -0.01 -8.22
C LEU A 102 -0.69 0.56 -8.52
N TYR A 103 -1.69 -0.02 -7.88
CA TYR A 103 -3.06 0.47 -7.93
C TYR A 103 -3.35 1.22 -6.64
N THR A 104 -3.87 2.43 -6.77
CA THR A 104 -4.25 3.28 -5.64
C THR A 104 -5.72 3.64 -5.77
N TYR A 105 -6.43 3.56 -4.65
CA TYR A 105 -7.77 4.08 -4.48
C TYR A 105 -7.64 5.33 -3.62
N ILE A 106 -7.90 6.50 -4.21
CA ILE A 106 -7.57 7.80 -3.62
C ILE A 106 -8.81 8.65 -3.54
N TYR A 107 -9.06 9.26 -2.39
CA TYR A 107 -10.06 10.32 -2.29
C TYR A 107 -9.57 11.63 -2.94
N ASN A 108 -10.24 12.08 -3.99
CA ASN A 108 -9.99 13.38 -4.59
C ASN A 108 -10.86 14.45 -3.91
N CYS A 109 -10.23 15.22 -3.02
CA CYS A 109 -10.89 16.32 -2.29
C CYS A 109 -11.47 17.42 -3.19
N SER A 110 -10.91 17.66 -4.38
CA SER A 110 -11.34 18.76 -5.26
C SER A 110 -12.69 18.47 -5.92
N ILE A 111 -12.97 17.22 -6.24
CA ILE A 111 -14.23 16.78 -6.86
C ILE A 111 -15.10 15.96 -5.89
N TYR A 112 -14.68 15.84 -4.64
CA TYR A 112 -15.33 15.07 -3.58
C TYR A 112 -15.70 13.64 -4.01
N ASN A 113 -14.80 12.98 -4.75
CA ASN A 113 -15.03 11.64 -5.30
C ASN A 113 -13.74 10.81 -5.21
N TYR A 114 -13.85 9.49 -5.20
CA TYR A 114 -12.70 8.62 -5.29
C TYR A 114 -12.24 8.43 -6.74
N SER A 115 -10.95 8.17 -6.91
CA SER A 115 -10.35 7.72 -8.16
C SER A 115 -9.64 6.40 -7.95
N LEU A 116 -9.75 5.52 -8.94
CA LEU A 116 -8.84 4.39 -9.08
C LEU A 116 -7.74 4.81 -10.04
N GLU A 117 -6.50 4.75 -9.59
CA GLU A 117 -5.34 4.98 -10.44
C GLU A 117 -4.50 3.71 -10.56
N ALA A 118 -3.79 3.62 -11.66
CA ALA A 118 -2.86 2.54 -11.95
C ALA A 118 -1.55 3.16 -12.42
N TYR A 119 -0.45 2.84 -11.76
CA TYR A 119 0.87 3.34 -12.07
C TYR A 119 1.84 2.17 -12.32
N ASN A 120 2.44 2.14 -13.50
CA ASN A 120 3.45 1.14 -13.82
C ASN A 120 4.79 1.54 -13.21
N LEU A 121 5.30 0.75 -12.27
CA LEU A 121 6.54 1.04 -11.53
C LEU A 121 7.81 0.88 -12.38
N LEU A 122 7.76 0.11 -13.48
CA LEU A 122 8.90 -0.07 -14.38
C LEU A 122 8.98 1.03 -15.42
N ASP A 123 7.84 1.29 -16.08
CA ASP A 123 7.73 2.28 -17.14
C ASP A 123 7.55 3.71 -16.59
N LYS A 124 7.34 3.85 -15.28
CA LYS A 124 7.12 5.13 -14.59
C LYS A 124 6.01 5.97 -15.21
N LYS A 125 4.88 5.34 -15.50
CA LYS A 125 3.75 5.98 -16.19
C LYS A 125 2.41 5.56 -15.61
N HIS A 126 1.46 6.49 -15.60
CA HIS A 126 0.07 6.17 -15.33
C HIS A 126 -0.52 5.35 -16.49
N LEU A 127 -1.30 4.35 -16.14
CA LEU A 127 -2.04 3.51 -17.06
C LEU A 127 -3.50 3.95 -17.06
N PRO A 128 -4.19 3.89 -18.21
CA PRO A 128 -5.62 4.13 -18.25
C PRO A 128 -6.33 3.02 -17.47
N ILE A 129 -7.17 3.41 -16.51
CA ILE A 129 -8.03 2.50 -15.76
C ILE A 129 -9.40 3.14 -15.59
N LYS A 130 -10.43 2.30 -15.59
CA LYS A 130 -11.82 2.70 -15.36
C LYS A 130 -12.53 1.61 -14.59
N TRP A 131 -13.48 2.01 -13.77
CA TRP A 131 -14.45 1.10 -13.22
C TRP A 131 -15.29 0.47 -14.33
N SER A 132 -15.56 -0.83 -14.22
CA SER A 132 -16.48 -1.50 -15.15
C SER A 132 -17.94 -1.14 -14.86
N SER A 133 -18.23 -0.74 -13.63
CA SER A 133 -19.57 -0.38 -13.17
C SER A 133 -19.61 1.11 -12.85
N GLU A 134 -20.70 1.78 -13.23
CA GLU A 134 -21.05 3.07 -12.65
C GLU A 134 -21.58 2.81 -11.23
N PHE A 135 -20.86 3.25 -10.21
CA PHE A 135 -21.36 3.13 -8.84
C PHE A 135 -22.53 4.08 -8.66
N SER A 136 -23.74 3.55 -8.41
CA SER A 136 -24.91 4.36 -8.08
C SER A 136 -24.89 4.92 -6.65
N VAL A 137 -23.88 4.54 -5.88
CA VAL A 137 -23.67 4.95 -4.48
C VAL A 137 -22.44 5.84 -4.45
N VAL A 138 -22.46 6.88 -3.61
CA VAL A 138 -21.27 7.64 -3.25
C VAL A 138 -20.14 6.65 -2.96
N GLU A 139 -19.03 6.80 -3.68
CA GLU A 139 -17.92 5.86 -3.58
C GLU A 139 -17.52 5.68 -2.11
N PRO A 140 -17.36 4.42 -1.68
CA PRO A 140 -17.33 4.09 -0.26
C PRO A 140 -16.08 4.66 0.40
N LEU A 141 -16.30 5.49 1.42
CA LEU A 141 -15.27 5.94 2.34
C LEU A 141 -14.60 4.73 3.01
N GLY A 142 -13.27 4.68 2.99
CA GLY A 142 -12.50 3.61 3.65
C GLY A 142 -12.50 2.26 2.91
N GLY A 143 -12.72 2.25 1.59
CA GLY A 143 -12.53 1.03 0.78
C GLY A 143 -11.08 0.55 0.82
N THR A 144 -10.89 -0.77 0.92
CA THR A 144 -9.57 -1.41 0.89
C THR A 144 -9.37 -2.25 -0.38
N LEU A 145 -8.26 -2.00 -1.07
CA LEU A 145 -7.79 -2.79 -2.21
C LEU A 145 -7.03 -4.02 -1.72
N TYR A 146 -7.43 -5.18 -2.23
CA TYR A 146 -6.79 -6.45 -1.95
C TYR A 146 -6.35 -7.12 -3.25
N ARG A 147 -5.15 -7.70 -3.23
CA ARG A 147 -4.72 -8.65 -4.25
C ARG A 147 -5.38 -10.00 -4.00
N LEU A 148 -6.18 -10.47 -4.96
CA LEU A 148 -6.82 -11.78 -4.89
C LEU A 148 -5.90 -12.91 -5.42
N GLY A 149 -4.91 -12.55 -6.25
CA GLY A 149 -4.06 -13.50 -6.99
C GLY A 149 -4.48 -13.62 -8.46
N ASN A 150 -3.67 -14.30 -9.28
CA ASN A 150 -3.90 -14.50 -10.72
C ASN A 150 -4.19 -13.20 -11.50
N GLY A 151 -3.47 -12.12 -11.18
CA GLY A 151 -3.65 -10.82 -11.82
C GLY A 151 -4.92 -10.06 -11.41
N LYS A 152 -5.64 -10.49 -10.37
CA LYS A 152 -6.92 -9.90 -9.95
C LYS A 152 -6.81 -9.07 -8.68
N LEU A 153 -7.60 -7.99 -8.65
CA LEU A 153 -7.82 -7.10 -7.52
C LEU A 153 -9.28 -7.15 -7.08
N ILE A 154 -9.52 -6.92 -5.79
CA ILE A 154 -10.83 -6.66 -5.23
C ILE A 154 -10.77 -5.35 -4.46
N LEU A 155 -11.74 -4.47 -4.68
CA LEU A 155 -12.04 -3.38 -3.75
C LEU A 155 -13.13 -3.89 -2.80
N GLY A 156 -12.79 -4.01 -1.52
CA GLY A 156 -13.73 -4.36 -0.47
C GLY A 156 -14.08 -3.13 0.37
N TRP A 157 -15.35 -2.93 0.71
CA TRP A 157 -15.78 -1.87 1.61
C TRP A 157 -16.97 -2.33 2.44
N VAL A 158 -17.17 -1.68 3.58
CA VAL A 158 -18.34 -1.90 4.42
C VAL A 158 -19.39 -0.86 4.06
N ASN A 159 -20.58 -1.33 3.66
CA ASN A 159 -21.69 -0.44 3.40
C ASN A 159 -22.40 -0.12 4.72
N ASN A 160 -22.19 1.07 5.28
CA ASN A 160 -22.83 1.53 6.51
C ASN A 160 -24.31 1.93 6.32
N LEU A 161 -24.98 1.42 5.28
CA LEU A 161 -26.43 1.50 5.20
C LEU A 161 -27.01 0.71 6.37
N HIS A 162 -27.38 1.43 7.44
CA HIS A 162 -28.34 0.99 8.41
C HIS A 162 -29.66 0.73 7.69
N LYS A 163 -29.78 -0.43 7.03
CA LYS A 163 -31.08 -1.01 6.77
C LYS A 163 -31.59 -1.45 8.14
N GLY A 164 -32.37 -0.58 8.78
CA GLY A 164 -33.32 -1.06 9.77
C GLY A 164 -34.09 -2.19 9.11
N PHE A 165 -33.94 -3.40 9.64
CA PHE A 165 -34.84 -4.48 9.30
C PHE A 165 -36.19 -4.06 9.90
N GLU A 166 -37.07 -3.50 9.07
CA GLU A 166 -38.52 -3.52 9.33
C GLU A 166 -39.09 -4.91 9.04
#